data_AF-A0A9D5VVI1-F1
#
_entry.id   AF-A0A9D5VVI1-F1
#
_cell.length_a   1.000
_cell.length_b   1.000
_cell.length_c   1.000
_cell.angle_alpha   90.00
_cell.angle_beta   90.00
_cell.angle_gamma   90.00
#
_symmetry.space_group_name_H-M   'P 1'
#
loop_
_entity.id
_entity.type
_entity.pdbx_description
1 polymer ?
#
loop_
_entity_poly.entity_id
_entity_poly.type
_entity_poly.pdbx_seq_one_letter_code
_entity_poly.pdbx_strand_id
1 'polypeptide(L)'
;MRKLILFISLLIGTLSVLISESYALPSIKIVVKVLDESGAPISDTKIEATFYTGEQVTVNGKTDSNGIYIAKGEGLNFATISATKEGYYYSGKVYNFDANKVSHDQYQPFPKEITLVLTKVRNPVPMYAFDTDFIKIPEFGKPIGFDLEKRDWVVPYGKGVISDFIFTAERKYIDFNNGEISMILTFSNPKDGIINYNVPETNQSIYIWPFEAPLDGYLNKINKWVSSYEDKGFKSNLDKDKSNYIFRIRTQTDSKGNIISTKYGKIRGEIIPTTSGKICFTYYFNPDGTRNLEFDTKKNLFKFSYNDSEHNVNRP
;
A
#
# COMPACT_ATOMS: atom_id res chain seq x y z
N MET A 1 -46.00 -83.17 -12.63
CA MET A 1 -45.02 -83.62 -11.62
C MET A 1 -43.81 -82.69 -11.65
N ARG A 2 -43.46 -82.15 -10.48
CA ARG A 2 -42.18 -81.58 -10.04
C ARG A 2 -40.99 -81.50 -11.03
N LYS A 3 -40.38 -80.29 -11.00
CA LYS A 3 -38.94 -79.95 -10.97
C LYS A 3 -38.19 -79.59 -12.28
N LEU A 4 -37.61 -78.37 -12.23
CA LEU A 4 -36.24 -77.97 -12.66
C LEU A 4 -36.02 -77.92 -14.19
N ILE A 5 -35.50 -76.88 -14.86
CA ILE A 5 -34.23 -76.15 -14.75
C ILE A 5 -34.33 -74.90 -15.68
N LEU A 6 -33.47 -73.88 -15.45
CA LEU A 6 -33.07 -72.76 -16.33
C LEU A 6 -33.92 -71.49 -16.31
N PHE A 7 -33.48 -70.52 -15.49
CA PHE A 7 -33.38 -69.12 -15.92
C PHE A 7 -32.21 -68.46 -15.18
N ILE A 8 -31.01 -68.69 -15.70
CA ILE A 8 -29.85 -67.79 -15.51
C ILE A 8 -29.83 -66.94 -16.77
N SER A 9 -30.26 -65.68 -16.67
CA SER A 9 -29.87 -64.59 -17.58
C SER A 9 -30.64 -63.32 -17.24
N LEU A 10 -30.15 -62.51 -16.28
CA LEU A 10 -30.19 -61.05 -16.40
C LEU A 10 -29.25 -60.41 -15.36
N LEU A 11 -27.95 -60.52 -15.65
CA LEU A 11 -26.95 -59.58 -15.19
C LEU A 11 -26.51 -58.79 -16.43
N ILE A 12 -26.15 -57.51 -16.26
CA ILE A 12 -25.67 -56.54 -17.27
C ILE A 12 -26.83 -55.75 -17.92
N GLY A 13 -26.98 -54.44 -17.76
CA GLY A 13 -26.21 -53.48 -16.99
C GLY A 13 -26.98 -52.16 -16.94
N THR A 14 -27.40 -51.74 -15.76
CA THR A 14 -27.67 -50.32 -15.51
C THR A 14 -26.31 -49.68 -15.29
N LEU A 15 -25.73 -49.15 -16.38
CA LEU A 15 -24.63 -48.21 -16.29
C LEU A 15 -25.19 -46.96 -15.62
N SER A 16 -25.17 -46.93 -14.29
CA SER A 16 -25.31 -45.69 -13.55
C SER A 16 -24.08 -44.85 -13.87
N VAL A 17 -24.18 -44.04 -14.91
CA VAL A 17 -23.31 -42.89 -15.08
C VAL A 17 -23.61 -41.99 -13.89
N LEU A 18 -22.86 -42.19 -12.81
CA LEU A 18 -22.59 -41.13 -11.87
C LEU A 18 -21.84 -40.09 -12.68
N ILE A 19 -22.57 -39.17 -13.31
CA ILE A 19 -22.01 -37.89 -13.71
C ILE A 19 -21.65 -37.26 -12.39
N SER A 20 -20.42 -37.48 -11.93
CA SER A 20 -19.78 -36.46 -11.12
C SER A 20 -19.79 -35.24 -12.02
N GLU A 21 -20.72 -34.30 -11.79
CA GLU A 21 -20.57 -32.95 -12.29
C GLU A 21 -19.31 -32.41 -11.60
N SER A 22 -18.14 -32.73 -12.14
CA SER A 22 -16.99 -31.88 -11.92
C SER A 22 -17.37 -30.59 -12.61
N TYR A 23 -17.84 -29.61 -11.82
CA TYR A 23 -18.02 -28.26 -12.30
C TYR A 23 -16.65 -27.79 -12.77
N ALA A 24 -16.39 -27.91 -14.07
CA ALA A 24 -15.20 -27.38 -14.68
C ALA A 24 -15.27 -25.87 -14.53
N LEU A 25 -14.22 -25.28 -13.96
CA LEU A 25 -14.21 -23.85 -13.76
C LEU A 25 -14.05 -23.16 -15.12
N PRO A 26 -14.70 -21.99 -15.32
CA PRO A 26 -14.58 -21.29 -16.59
C PRO A 26 -13.11 -20.95 -16.89
N SER A 27 -12.76 -21.09 -18.17
CA SER A 27 -11.48 -20.67 -18.71
C SER A 27 -11.34 -19.16 -18.70
N ILE A 28 -10.15 -18.69 -18.36
CA ILE A 28 -9.70 -17.30 -18.41
C ILE A 28 -8.50 -17.20 -19.35
N LYS A 29 -8.54 -16.19 -20.22
CA LYS A 29 -7.40 -15.82 -21.07
C LYS A 29 -7.16 -14.32 -20.96
N ILE A 30 -5.93 -13.95 -20.60
CA ILE A 30 -5.52 -12.56 -20.42
C ILE A 30 -4.33 -12.28 -21.34
N VAL A 31 -4.41 -11.20 -22.10
CA VAL A 31 -3.27 -10.61 -22.81
C VAL A 31 -2.73 -9.49 -21.93
N VAL A 32 -1.53 -9.68 -21.39
CA VAL A 32 -0.83 -8.69 -20.57
C VAL A 32 0.11 -7.89 -21.48
N LYS A 33 -0.07 -6.57 -21.52
CA LYS A 33 0.81 -5.63 -22.21
C LYS A 33 1.57 -4.83 -21.17
N VAL A 34 2.91 -4.87 -21.21
CA VAL A 34 3.77 -4.15 -20.28
C VAL A 34 4.43 -2.98 -20.98
N LEU A 35 4.23 -1.79 -20.41
CA LEU A 35 4.74 -0.53 -20.91
C LEU A 35 5.58 0.20 -19.86
N ASP A 36 6.47 1.08 -20.31
CA ASP A 36 7.09 2.09 -19.44
C ASP A 36 6.21 3.35 -19.31
N GLU A 37 6.68 4.31 -18.52
CA GLU A 37 5.99 5.58 -18.27
C GLU A 37 5.79 6.44 -19.55
N SER A 38 6.55 6.19 -20.62
CA SER A 38 6.41 6.86 -21.92
C SER A 38 5.44 6.15 -22.88
N GLY A 39 4.96 4.96 -22.50
CA GLY A 39 4.11 4.10 -23.31
C GLY A 39 4.89 3.14 -24.22
N ALA A 40 6.21 3.03 -24.09
CA ALA A 40 7.02 2.10 -24.86
C ALA A 40 6.94 0.68 -24.29
N PRO A 41 6.90 -0.36 -25.13
CA PRO A 41 6.82 -1.75 -24.67
C PRO A 41 8.09 -2.21 -23.97
N ILE A 42 7.95 -3.02 -22.91
CA ILE A 42 9.08 -3.60 -22.16
C ILE A 42 9.12 -5.11 -22.35
N SER A 43 10.12 -5.59 -23.10
CA SER A 43 10.38 -7.02 -23.30
C SER A 43 11.08 -7.68 -22.10
N ASP A 44 11.06 -9.01 -22.06
CA ASP A 44 11.73 -9.81 -21.02
C ASP A 44 11.32 -9.40 -19.59
N THR A 45 10.08 -8.95 -19.41
CA THR A 45 9.49 -8.67 -18.11
C THR A 45 8.89 -9.95 -17.57
N LYS A 46 9.26 -10.35 -16.34
CA LYS A 46 8.66 -11.51 -15.68
C LYS A 46 7.19 -11.19 -15.36
N ILE A 47 6.28 -12.03 -15.84
CA ILE A 47 4.86 -11.97 -15.54
C ILE A 47 4.47 -13.16 -14.70
N GLU A 48 3.73 -12.91 -13.63
CA GLU A 48 3.03 -13.94 -12.85
C GLU A 48 1.54 -13.66 -12.95
N ALA A 49 0.76 -14.65 -13.39
CA ALA A 49 -0.70 -14.58 -13.43
C ALA A 49 -1.26 -15.70 -12.57
N THR A 50 -1.97 -15.33 -11.51
CA THR A 50 -2.58 -16.24 -10.55
C THR A 50 -4.08 -16.32 -10.78
N PHE A 51 -4.56 -17.53 -11.02
CA PHE A 51 -5.97 -17.91 -11.12
C PHE A 51 -6.39 -18.66 -9.86
N TYR A 52 -7.64 -18.50 -9.44
CA TYR A 52 -8.14 -19.07 -8.21
C TYR A 52 -9.15 -20.16 -8.51
N THR A 53 -8.88 -21.40 -8.13
CA THR A 53 -9.75 -22.56 -8.41
C THR A 53 -10.33 -23.22 -7.16
N GLY A 54 -10.18 -22.55 -6.00
CA GLY A 54 -10.23 -23.17 -4.67
C GLY A 54 -8.83 -23.27 -4.05
N GLU A 55 -7.81 -23.35 -4.91
CA GLU A 55 -6.39 -23.12 -4.61
C GLU A 55 -5.82 -22.03 -5.53
N GLN A 56 -4.59 -21.57 -5.27
CA GLN A 56 -3.91 -20.59 -6.12
C GLN A 56 -3.09 -21.31 -7.20
N VAL A 57 -3.46 -21.13 -8.46
CA VAL A 57 -2.71 -21.65 -9.62
C VAL A 57 -2.01 -20.49 -10.31
N THR A 58 -0.67 -20.46 -10.26
CA THR A 58 0.12 -19.39 -10.86
C THR A 58 0.84 -19.88 -12.12
N VAL A 59 0.62 -19.18 -13.23
CA VAL A 59 1.39 -19.36 -14.46
C VAL A 59 2.41 -18.22 -14.59
N ASN A 60 3.62 -18.56 -15.03
CA ASN A 60 4.73 -17.63 -15.12
C ASN A 60 5.25 -17.56 -16.55
N GLY A 61 5.72 -16.39 -16.97
CA GLY A 61 6.38 -16.24 -18.25
C GLY A 61 7.09 -14.90 -18.39
N LYS A 62 7.49 -14.58 -19.63
CA LYS A 62 8.13 -13.31 -19.97
C LYS A 62 7.43 -12.64 -21.14
N THR A 63 7.44 -11.32 -21.16
CA THR A 63 6.96 -10.55 -22.30
C THR A 63 7.87 -10.71 -23.51
N ASP A 64 7.28 -10.71 -24.71
CA ASP A 64 7.97 -10.69 -26.00
C ASP A 64 8.55 -9.30 -26.33
N SER A 65 9.10 -9.13 -27.54
CA SER A 65 9.65 -7.86 -28.02
C SER A 65 8.62 -6.72 -28.12
N ASN A 66 7.32 -7.05 -28.14
CA ASN A 66 6.22 -6.08 -28.15
C ASN A 66 5.69 -5.80 -26.73
N GLY A 67 6.36 -6.34 -25.69
CA GLY A 67 5.93 -6.19 -24.30
C GLY A 67 4.69 -7.03 -23.97
N ILE A 68 4.40 -8.10 -24.73
CA ILE A 68 3.18 -8.88 -24.59
C ILE A 68 3.46 -10.26 -23.97
N TYR A 69 2.61 -10.67 -23.04
CA TYR A 69 2.53 -12.04 -22.55
C TYR A 69 1.07 -12.51 -22.50
N ILE A 70 0.81 -13.76 -22.86
CA ILE A 70 -0.54 -14.34 -22.84
C ILE A 70 -0.63 -15.35 -21.70
N ALA A 71 -1.42 -15.03 -20.69
CA ALA A 71 -1.74 -15.93 -19.59
C ALA A 71 -3.06 -16.68 -19.89
N LYS A 72 -3.09 -17.98 -19.58
CA LYS A 72 -4.27 -18.82 -19.65
C LYS A 72 -4.36 -19.66 -18.39
N GLY A 73 -5.58 -19.85 -17.90
CA GLY A 73 -5.88 -20.73 -16.78
C GLY A 73 -7.38 -20.92 -16.65
N GLU A 74 -7.77 -21.73 -15.69
CA GLU A 74 -9.17 -21.88 -15.27
C GLU A 74 -9.29 -21.29 -13.86
N GLY A 75 -10.47 -20.79 -13.51
CA GLY A 75 -10.65 -20.21 -12.19
C GLY A 75 -12.05 -19.69 -11.93
N LEU A 76 -12.21 -19.14 -10.74
CA LEU A 76 -13.28 -18.25 -10.35
C LEU A 76 -13.22 -16.96 -11.18
N ASN A 77 -14.07 -16.00 -10.86
CA ASN A 77 -14.25 -14.78 -11.63
C ASN A 77 -13.17 -13.71 -11.42
N PHE A 78 -11.92 -14.06 -11.08
CA PHE A 78 -10.85 -13.07 -10.94
C PHE A 78 -9.45 -13.66 -11.15
N ALA A 79 -8.52 -12.78 -11.53
CA ALA A 79 -7.10 -13.10 -11.66
C ALA A 79 -6.25 -11.98 -11.09
N THR A 80 -5.10 -12.35 -10.51
CA THR A 80 -4.06 -11.41 -10.08
C THR A 80 -2.92 -11.47 -11.08
N ILE A 81 -2.49 -10.32 -11.59
CA ILE A 81 -1.40 -10.21 -12.57
C ILE A 81 -0.33 -9.32 -11.97
N SER A 82 0.91 -9.76 -12.01
CA SER A 82 2.08 -9.00 -11.58
C SER A 82 3.16 -8.96 -12.64
N ALA A 83 3.98 -7.91 -12.60
CA ALA A 83 5.10 -7.69 -13.49
C ALA A 83 6.34 -7.26 -12.69
N THR A 84 7.46 -7.94 -12.95
CA THR A 84 8.76 -7.65 -12.33
C THR A 84 9.85 -7.55 -13.39
N LYS A 85 10.63 -6.47 -13.33
CA LYS A 85 11.80 -6.23 -14.19
C LYS A 85 12.89 -5.53 -13.38
N GLU A 86 14.14 -5.96 -13.54
CA GLU A 86 15.28 -5.26 -12.94
C GLU A 86 15.33 -3.79 -13.41
N GLY A 87 15.58 -2.88 -12.49
CA GLY A 87 15.58 -1.43 -12.75
C GLY A 87 14.17 -0.79 -12.74
N TYR A 88 13.12 -1.56 -12.43
CA TYR A 88 11.76 -1.07 -12.30
C TYR A 88 11.15 -1.50 -10.96
N TYR A 89 10.22 -0.70 -10.46
CA TYR A 89 9.38 -1.08 -9.34
C TYR A 89 8.39 -2.17 -9.76
N TYR A 90 8.09 -3.08 -8.84
CA TYR A 90 7.06 -4.10 -9.02
C TYR A 90 5.71 -3.43 -9.32
N SER A 91 4.99 -3.95 -10.32
CA SER A 91 3.62 -3.54 -10.60
C SER A 91 2.67 -4.74 -10.56
N GLY A 92 1.44 -4.52 -10.13
CA GLY A 92 0.42 -5.57 -10.13
C GLY A 92 -1.00 -5.03 -10.16
N LYS A 93 -1.93 -5.90 -10.54
CA LYS A 93 -3.36 -5.59 -10.63
C LYS A 93 -4.19 -6.84 -10.43
N VAL A 94 -5.31 -6.68 -9.73
CA VAL A 94 -6.40 -7.68 -9.72
C VAL A 94 -7.41 -7.29 -10.79
N TYR A 95 -7.85 -8.27 -11.57
CA TYR A 95 -8.96 -8.10 -12.49
C TYR A 95 -10.11 -9.03 -12.11
N ASN A 96 -11.28 -8.45 -11.87
CA ASN A 96 -12.52 -9.17 -11.61
C ASN A 96 -13.32 -9.25 -12.91
N PHE A 97 -13.64 -10.48 -13.33
CA PHE A 97 -14.60 -10.78 -14.37
C PHE A 97 -16.02 -10.71 -13.79
N ASP A 98 -16.98 -10.37 -14.63
CA ASP A 98 -18.40 -10.46 -14.30
C ASP A 98 -18.78 -11.95 -14.24
N ALA A 99 -19.16 -12.43 -13.06
CA ALA A 99 -19.49 -13.83 -12.82
C ALA A 99 -20.65 -14.33 -13.73
N ASN A 100 -21.51 -13.42 -14.19
CA ASN A 100 -22.65 -13.73 -15.05
C ASN A 100 -22.29 -13.73 -16.54
N LYS A 101 -21.09 -13.28 -16.92
CA LYS A 101 -20.64 -13.21 -18.31
C LYS A 101 -19.73 -14.38 -18.66
N VAL A 102 -20.33 -15.57 -18.65
CA VAL A 102 -19.69 -16.81 -19.10
C VAL A 102 -20.37 -17.29 -20.37
N SER A 103 -19.58 -17.63 -21.39
CA SER A 103 -20.06 -18.21 -22.63
C SER A 103 -19.10 -19.30 -23.08
N HIS A 104 -19.63 -20.48 -23.44
CA HIS A 104 -18.82 -21.64 -23.81
C HIS A 104 -17.72 -21.94 -22.78
N ASP A 105 -18.10 -21.94 -21.49
CA ASP A 105 -17.20 -22.17 -20.35
C ASP A 105 -16.00 -21.21 -20.30
N GLN A 106 -16.16 -19.99 -20.81
CA GLN A 106 -15.14 -18.94 -20.79
C GLN A 106 -15.68 -17.65 -20.21
N TYR A 107 -14.92 -17.03 -19.29
CA TYR A 107 -15.21 -15.68 -18.84
C TYR A 107 -15.00 -14.68 -19.96
N GLN A 108 -15.98 -13.80 -20.15
CA GLN A 108 -15.92 -12.73 -21.16
C GLN A 108 -15.43 -11.41 -20.56
N PRO A 109 -14.61 -10.64 -21.28
CA PRO A 109 -14.10 -10.92 -22.63
C PRO A 109 -13.00 -12.02 -22.62
N PHE A 110 -12.96 -12.82 -23.69
CA PHE A 110 -11.97 -13.88 -23.90
C PHE A 110 -11.24 -13.67 -25.26
N PRO A 111 -10.04 -13.05 -25.29
CA PRO A 111 -9.22 -12.66 -24.16
C PRO A 111 -9.61 -11.31 -23.53
N LYS A 112 -9.22 -11.12 -22.27
CA LYS A 112 -9.16 -9.80 -21.63
C LYS A 112 -7.79 -9.17 -21.82
N GLU A 113 -7.75 -7.93 -22.31
CA GLU A 113 -6.51 -7.15 -22.36
C GLU A 113 -6.29 -6.36 -21.06
N ILE A 114 -5.07 -6.45 -20.52
CA ILE A 114 -4.63 -5.72 -19.33
C ILE A 114 -3.30 -5.04 -19.68
N THR A 115 -3.22 -3.74 -19.43
CA THR A 115 -1.97 -2.99 -19.51
C THR A 115 -1.40 -2.79 -18.12
N LEU A 116 -0.13 -3.17 -17.93
CA LEU A 116 0.69 -2.86 -16.76
C LEU A 116 1.74 -1.83 -17.13
N VAL A 117 1.78 -0.72 -16.39
CA VAL A 117 2.83 0.30 -16.54
C VAL A 117 3.88 0.07 -15.45
N LEU A 118 5.14 -0.09 -15.84
CA LEU A 118 6.27 -0.19 -14.91
C LEU A 118 6.89 1.17 -14.65
N THR A 119 6.96 1.53 -13.38
CA THR A 119 7.68 2.73 -12.93
C THR A 119 9.16 2.43 -12.85
N LYS A 120 9.99 3.19 -13.58
CA LYS A 120 11.44 3.01 -13.57
C LYS A 120 12.01 3.48 -12.24
N VAL A 121 12.92 2.71 -11.65
CA VAL A 121 13.74 3.16 -10.52
C VAL A 121 14.71 4.21 -11.06
N ARG A 122 14.73 5.42 -10.48
CA ARG A 122 15.64 6.48 -10.93
C ARG A 122 16.84 6.56 -10.01
N ASN A 123 16.75 7.34 -8.94
CA ASN A 123 17.88 7.57 -8.04
C ASN A 123 17.44 7.47 -6.58
N PRO A 124 17.12 6.28 -6.05
CA PRO A 124 16.80 6.11 -4.65
C PRO A 124 17.92 6.62 -3.73
N VAL A 125 17.56 7.36 -2.69
CA VAL A 125 18.51 7.93 -1.73
C VAL A 125 18.32 7.32 -0.33
N PRO A 126 19.37 7.29 0.49
CA PRO A 126 19.25 6.93 1.90
C PRO A 126 18.31 7.90 2.64
N MET A 127 17.40 7.37 3.44
CA MET A 127 16.49 8.15 4.29
C MET A 127 16.43 7.58 5.71
N TYR A 128 16.05 8.41 6.66
CA TYR A 128 15.57 7.97 7.96
C TYR A 128 14.14 7.47 7.80
N ALA A 129 13.96 6.16 7.65
CA ALA A 129 12.65 5.54 7.46
C ALA A 129 12.27 4.73 8.70
N PHE A 130 11.11 5.02 9.29
CA PHE A 130 10.72 4.43 10.56
C PHE A 130 9.19 4.30 10.64
N ASP A 131 8.75 3.14 11.10
CA ASP A 131 7.37 2.93 11.55
C ASP A 131 7.31 3.17 13.05
N THR A 132 6.55 4.17 13.49
CA THR A 132 6.45 4.47 14.93
C THR A 132 5.78 3.35 15.71
N ASP A 133 5.06 2.44 15.05
CA ASP A 133 4.00 1.67 15.70
C ASP A 133 3.11 2.65 16.50
N PHE A 134 2.81 2.40 17.78
CA PHE A 134 2.05 3.31 18.63
C PHE A 134 2.91 3.92 19.74
N ILE A 135 3.40 5.13 19.53
CA ILE A 135 4.13 5.90 20.55
C ILE A 135 3.18 6.67 21.46
N LYS A 136 3.44 6.68 22.77
CA LYS A 136 2.64 7.41 23.75
C LYS A 136 2.89 8.92 23.65
N ILE A 137 1.83 9.70 23.60
CA ILE A 137 1.90 11.17 23.71
C ILE A 137 2.29 11.52 25.15
N PRO A 138 3.38 12.27 25.40
CA PRO A 138 3.89 12.48 26.74
C PRO A 138 2.97 13.29 27.64
N GLU A 139 2.35 14.35 27.11
CA GLU A 139 1.47 15.25 27.84
C GLU A 139 0.39 15.84 26.92
N PHE A 140 -0.84 15.99 27.43
CA PHE A 140 -1.96 16.59 26.69
C PHE A 140 -2.04 18.10 26.93
N GLY A 141 -2.60 18.83 25.97
CA GLY A 141 -2.76 20.29 26.01
C GLY A 141 -1.49 21.11 25.82
N LYS A 142 -0.33 20.46 25.62
CA LYS A 142 0.93 21.13 25.33
C LYS A 142 1.43 20.81 23.92
N PRO A 143 2.08 21.78 23.24
CA PRO A 143 2.81 21.51 22.02
C PRO A 143 4.10 20.74 22.33
N ILE A 144 4.25 19.55 21.76
CA ILE A 144 5.40 18.66 21.98
C ILE A 144 6.08 18.37 20.65
N GLY A 145 7.37 18.66 20.58
CA GLY A 145 8.19 18.37 19.41
C GLY A 145 8.49 16.87 19.29
N PHE A 146 8.55 16.36 18.06
CA PHE A 146 9.06 15.04 17.70
C PHE A 146 10.18 15.22 16.67
N ASP A 147 11.32 14.57 16.94
CA ASP A 147 12.53 14.65 16.12
C ASP A 147 12.60 13.41 15.22
N LEU A 148 12.53 13.61 13.90
CA LEU A 148 12.49 12.52 12.92
C LEU A 148 13.86 11.86 12.73
N GLU A 149 14.97 12.50 13.10
CA GLU A 149 16.30 11.88 13.05
C GLU A 149 16.63 11.13 14.34
N LYS A 150 16.08 11.59 15.47
CA LYS A 150 16.24 10.93 16.77
C LYS A 150 15.16 9.91 17.08
N ARG A 151 14.10 9.86 16.28
CA ARG A 151 12.91 9.00 16.43
C ARG A 151 12.34 9.05 17.85
N ASP A 152 12.35 10.25 18.44
CA ASP A 152 12.01 10.47 19.84
C ASP A 152 11.40 11.87 20.05
N TRP A 153 10.67 12.02 21.15
CA TRP A 153 10.15 13.30 21.57
C TRP A 153 11.29 14.26 21.92
N VAL A 154 11.07 15.55 21.69
CA VAL A 154 12.03 16.60 22.05
C VAL A 154 12.04 16.81 23.57
N VAL A 155 13.21 17.18 24.10
CA VAL A 155 13.41 17.54 25.52
C VAL A 155 12.30 18.49 26.00
N PRO A 156 11.67 18.27 27.17
CA PRO A 156 12.05 17.35 28.25
C PRO A 156 11.47 15.93 28.16
N TYR A 157 10.70 15.60 27.12
CA TYR A 157 9.95 14.33 27.08
C TYR A 157 10.71 13.16 26.47
N GLY A 158 11.81 13.45 25.78
CA GLY A 158 12.71 12.46 25.17
C GLY A 158 14.07 13.05 24.88
N LYS A 159 14.80 12.43 23.96
CA LYS A 159 16.17 12.79 23.55
C LYS A 159 16.23 13.54 22.21
N GLY A 160 15.08 13.83 21.60
CA GLY A 160 14.99 14.65 20.41
C GLY A 160 15.48 16.08 20.67
N VAL A 161 16.03 16.72 19.65
CA VAL A 161 16.61 18.07 19.76
C VAL A 161 16.01 19.03 18.73
N ILE A 162 15.44 18.53 17.64
CA ILE A 162 14.79 19.32 16.60
C ILE A 162 13.29 18.98 16.58
N SER A 163 12.45 19.99 16.73
CA SER A 163 11.00 19.86 16.60
C SER A 163 10.61 19.83 15.11
N ASP A 164 10.82 18.68 14.46
CA ASP A 164 10.44 18.48 13.06
C ASP A 164 8.91 18.52 12.91
N PHE A 165 8.23 17.78 13.79
CA PHE A 165 6.78 17.81 13.96
C PHE A 165 6.43 18.32 15.36
N ILE A 166 5.42 19.17 15.48
CA ILE A 166 4.92 19.65 16.77
C ILE A 166 3.49 19.17 16.92
N PHE A 167 3.26 18.29 17.89
CA PHE A 167 1.94 17.74 18.18
C PHE A 167 1.34 18.41 19.41
N THR A 168 0.11 18.88 19.29
CA THR A 168 -0.73 19.29 20.43
C THR A 168 -1.97 18.42 20.42
N ALA A 169 -2.19 17.64 21.47
CA ALA A 169 -3.34 16.75 21.57
C ALA A 169 -4.20 17.07 22.80
N GLU A 170 -5.51 17.04 22.60
CA GLU A 170 -6.53 17.11 23.65
C GLU A 170 -7.25 15.77 23.71
N ARG A 171 -7.51 15.29 24.92
CA ARG A 171 -8.10 13.96 25.11
C ARG A 171 -9.15 13.97 26.21
N LYS A 172 -10.29 13.38 25.93
CA LYS A 172 -11.28 12.99 26.93
C LYS A 172 -11.38 11.47 26.92
N TYR A 173 -10.88 10.85 27.98
CA TYR A 173 -10.87 9.40 28.13
C TYR A 173 -11.74 8.99 29.31
N ILE A 174 -12.68 8.08 29.07
CA ILE A 174 -13.54 7.52 30.11
C ILE A 174 -13.09 6.09 30.39
N ASP A 175 -13.09 5.25 29.35
CA ASP A 175 -12.67 3.84 29.41
C ASP A 175 -12.20 3.36 28.03
N PHE A 176 -11.98 2.05 27.88
CA PHE A 176 -11.50 1.46 26.63
C PHE A 176 -12.46 1.65 25.45
N ASN A 177 -13.77 1.67 25.70
CA ASN A 177 -14.81 1.79 24.67
C ASN A 177 -15.24 3.25 24.45
N ASN A 178 -15.01 4.12 25.45
CA ASN A 178 -15.52 5.48 25.50
C ASN A 178 -14.40 6.53 25.63
N GLY A 179 -14.20 7.30 24.57
CA GLY A 179 -13.29 8.43 24.59
C GLY A 179 -13.15 9.12 23.24
N GLU A 180 -12.49 10.27 23.28
CA GLU A 180 -12.17 11.07 22.11
C GLU A 180 -10.79 11.70 22.26
N ILE A 181 -10.14 11.88 21.13
CA ILE A 181 -8.87 12.59 21.01
C ILE A 181 -8.94 13.51 19.81
N SER A 182 -8.43 14.72 19.97
CA SER A 182 -8.14 15.63 18.87
C SER A 182 -6.67 16.00 18.93
N MET A 183 -6.05 16.16 17.76
CA MET A 183 -4.64 16.41 17.63
C MET A 183 -4.42 17.42 16.51
N ILE A 184 -3.52 18.35 16.74
CA ILE A 184 -3.04 19.31 15.77
C ILE A 184 -1.56 19.01 15.54
N LEU A 185 -1.17 18.87 14.28
CA LEU A 185 0.23 18.87 13.86
C LEU A 185 0.56 20.25 13.28
N THR A 186 1.60 20.89 13.81
CA THR A 186 2.21 22.12 13.28
C THR A 186 3.72 21.93 13.09
N PHE A 187 4.40 22.96 12.57
CA PHE A 187 5.81 22.91 12.22
C PHE A 187 6.58 24.12 12.78
N SER A 188 7.89 23.97 12.91
CA SER A 188 8.75 24.97 13.55
C SER A 188 8.94 26.26 12.74
N ASN A 189 8.94 26.19 11.41
CA ASN A 189 9.21 27.35 10.55
C ASN A 189 7.98 27.78 9.73
N PRO A 190 7.81 29.07 9.40
CA PRO A 190 6.65 29.56 8.64
C PRO A 190 6.47 28.93 7.25
N LYS A 191 7.56 28.47 6.64
CA LYS A 191 7.56 27.81 5.32
C LYS A 191 7.62 26.29 5.42
N ASP A 192 7.63 25.72 6.62
CA ASP A 192 7.44 24.28 6.78
C ASP A 192 5.96 23.93 6.56
N GLY A 193 5.70 22.66 6.28
CA GLY A 193 4.33 22.20 6.15
C GLY A 193 4.20 20.80 5.58
N ILE A 194 2.96 20.45 5.27
CA ILE A 194 2.55 19.12 4.81
C ILE A 194 1.48 19.21 3.73
N ILE A 195 1.52 18.28 2.79
CA ILE A 195 0.56 18.11 1.69
C ILE A 195 -0.09 16.75 1.89
N ASN A 196 -1.42 16.68 1.81
CA ASN A 196 -2.11 15.40 1.65
C ASN A 196 -1.93 14.94 0.19
N TYR A 197 -1.38 13.74 0.03
CA TYR A 197 -1.11 13.11 -1.25
C TYR A 197 -2.02 11.89 -1.43
N ASN A 198 -2.88 11.95 -2.44
CA ASN A 198 -3.70 10.82 -2.83
C ASN A 198 -3.01 10.05 -3.95
N VAL A 199 -2.86 8.74 -3.77
CA VAL A 199 -2.34 7.86 -4.82
C VAL A 199 -3.34 7.84 -5.99
N PRO A 200 -2.90 8.05 -7.23
CA PRO A 200 -3.79 7.94 -8.39
C PRO A 200 -4.44 6.56 -8.45
N GLU A 201 -5.75 6.48 -8.72
CA GLU A 201 -6.47 5.19 -8.83
C GLU A 201 -5.92 4.27 -9.92
N THR A 202 -5.21 4.85 -10.89
CA THR A 202 -4.55 4.13 -11.98
C THR A 202 -3.20 3.54 -11.59
N ASN A 203 -2.66 3.89 -10.41
CA ASN A 203 -1.36 3.41 -9.96
C ASN A 203 -1.39 1.88 -9.74
N GLN A 204 -0.46 1.19 -10.38
CA GLN A 204 -0.28 -0.25 -10.26
C GLN A 204 1.07 -0.61 -9.64
N SER A 205 1.93 0.39 -9.41
CA SER A 205 3.29 0.23 -8.89
C SER A 205 3.31 0.19 -7.37
N ILE A 206 4.26 -0.56 -6.81
CA ILE A 206 4.57 -0.49 -5.36
C ILE A 206 5.14 0.88 -4.96
N TYR A 207 5.75 1.61 -5.90
CA TYR A 207 6.17 2.98 -5.69
C TYR A 207 5.03 3.93 -6.04
N ILE A 208 4.42 4.50 -5.01
CA ILE A 208 3.18 5.28 -5.11
C ILE A 208 3.41 6.80 -5.20
N TRP A 209 4.64 7.26 -5.01
CA TRP A 209 4.98 8.66 -4.79
C TRP A 209 5.34 9.38 -6.08
N PRO A 210 5.20 10.72 -6.15
CA PRO A 210 5.95 11.47 -7.15
C PRO A 210 7.46 11.28 -6.88
N PHE A 211 8.30 11.35 -7.91
CA PHE A 211 9.76 11.27 -7.74
C PHE A 211 10.32 12.45 -6.95
N GLU A 212 9.70 13.62 -7.07
CA GLU A 212 10.07 14.82 -6.34
C GLU A 212 8.90 15.37 -5.53
N ALA A 213 9.17 15.80 -4.31
CA ALA A 213 8.25 16.57 -3.48
C ALA A 213 7.81 17.86 -4.20
N PRO A 214 6.55 18.30 -4.09
CA PRO A 214 6.09 19.55 -4.69
C PRO A 214 6.87 20.77 -4.17
N LEU A 215 6.92 21.85 -4.97
CA LEU A 215 7.52 23.12 -4.53
C LEU A 215 6.62 23.89 -3.56
N ASP A 216 5.31 23.84 -3.81
CA ASP A 216 4.29 24.66 -3.15
C ASP A 216 3.09 23.80 -2.72
N GLY A 217 2.13 24.43 -2.01
CA GLY A 217 0.89 23.79 -1.55
C GLY A 217 0.95 23.23 -0.12
N TYR A 218 2.06 23.43 0.59
CA TYR A 218 2.24 22.97 1.96
C TYR A 218 1.34 23.71 2.95
N LEU A 219 0.55 22.96 3.70
CA LEU A 219 -0.21 23.45 4.84
C LEU A 219 0.69 23.45 6.08
N ASN A 220 0.74 24.56 6.80
CA ASN A 220 1.52 24.67 8.05
C ASN A 220 0.83 24.02 9.26
N LYS A 221 -0.36 23.44 9.06
CA LYS A 221 -1.16 22.82 10.11
C LYS A 221 -2.12 21.80 9.53
N ILE A 222 -2.29 20.68 10.23
CA ILE A 222 -3.41 19.74 10.01
C ILE A 222 -4.04 19.34 11.35
N ASN A 223 -5.31 18.95 11.31
CA ASN A 223 -6.06 18.46 12.47
C ASN A 223 -6.53 17.02 12.24
N LYS A 224 -6.41 16.18 13.27
CA LYS A 224 -6.86 14.79 13.28
C LYS A 224 -7.68 14.55 14.54
N TRP A 225 -8.80 13.85 14.41
CA TRP A 225 -9.62 13.49 15.56
C TRP A 225 -10.25 12.11 15.40
N VAL A 226 -10.42 11.45 16.53
CA VAL A 226 -11.07 10.15 16.67
C VAL A 226 -11.99 10.22 17.89
N SER A 227 -13.19 9.70 17.74
CA SER A 227 -14.21 9.61 18.79
C SER A 227 -14.82 8.22 18.75
N SER A 228 -14.88 7.55 19.90
CA SER A 228 -15.50 6.23 20.05
C SER A 228 -16.32 6.25 21.31
N TYR A 229 -17.61 5.93 21.19
CA TYR A 229 -18.50 5.74 22.32
C TYR A 229 -19.42 4.55 22.03
N GLU A 230 -19.73 3.72 23.02
CA GLU A 230 -20.58 2.54 22.83
C GLU A 230 -21.96 2.90 22.25
N ASP A 231 -22.53 4.03 22.69
CA ASP A 231 -23.84 4.51 22.29
C ASP A 231 -23.85 5.25 20.93
N LYS A 232 -22.70 5.76 20.46
CA LYS A 232 -22.59 6.60 19.25
C LYS A 232 -21.74 6.01 18.13
N GLY A 233 -21.08 4.89 18.40
CA GLY A 233 -20.13 4.25 17.49
C GLY A 233 -18.83 5.03 17.29
N PHE A 234 -18.04 4.57 16.33
CA PHE A 234 -16.77 5.17 15.94
C PHE A 234 -16.98 6.30 14.92
N LYS A 235 -16.33 7.44 15.14
CA LYS A 235 -16.28 8.59 14.23
C LYS A 235 -14.86 9.13 14.15
N SER A 236 -14.42 9.54 12.97
CA SER A 236 -13.11 10.19 12.79
C SER A 236 -13.06 11.03 11.51
N ASN A 237 -12.08 11.92 11.37
CA ASN A 237 -11.72 12.53 10.09
C ASN A 237 -10.52 11.86 9.40
N LEU A 238 -10.21 10.63 9.80
CA LEU A 238 -9.13 9.84 9.21
C LEU A 238 -9.62 9.23 7.89
N ASP A 239 -8.80 9.31 6.85
CA ASP A 239 -9.04 8.59 5.60
C ASP A 239 -7.89 7.58 5.42
N LYS A 240 -8.04 6.42 6.06
CA LYS A 240 -6.98 5.39 6.15
C LYS A 240 -6.68 4.73 4.80
N ASP A 241 -7.63 4.77 3.87
CA ASP A 241 -7.50 4.09 2.58
C ASP A 241 -6.78 4.97 1.54
N LYS A 242 -6.82 6.30 1.71
CA LYS A 242 -6.30 7.24 0.71
C LYS A 242 -5.18 8.13 1.21
N SER A 243 -5.16 8.46 2.51
CA SER A 243 -4.25 9.47 3.03
C SER A 243 -2.80 9.00 2.99
N ASN A 244 -1.99 9.81 2.34
CA ASN A 244 -0.54 9.82 2.47
C ASN A 244 -0.10 11.27 2.57
N TYR A 245 1.13 11.51 2.97
CA TYR A 245 1.62 12.88 3.10
C TYR A 245 3.00 13.09 2.54
N ILE A 246 3.24 14.29 2.03
CA ILE A 246 4.57 14.81 1.70
C ILE A 246 4.80 16.02 2.59
N PHE A 247 5.95 16.09 3.25
CA PHE A 247 6.26 17.20 4.16
C PHE A 247 7.55 17.92 3.78
N ARG A 248 7.62 19.17 4.20
CA ARG A 248 8.78 20.06 4.10
C ARG A 248 9.07 20.62 5.49
N ILE A 249 10.29 20.45 5.97
CA ILE A 249 10.69 20.83 7.33
C ILE A 249 12.10 21.41 7.36
N ARG A 250 12.48 22.02 8.50
CA ARG A 250 13.80 22.63 8.71
C ARG A 250 14.12 23.69 7.65
N THR A 251 13.09 24.41 7.19
CA THR A 251 13.25 25.44 6.17
C THR A 251 14.01 26.63 6.73
N GLN A 252 15.08 27.01 6.06
CA GLN A 252 15.82 28.24 6.29
C GLN A 252 15.54 29.20 5.14
N THR A 253 15.40 30.48 5.46
CA THR A 253 15.17 31.54 4.49
C THR A 253 16.22 32.63 4.57
N ASP A 254 16.49 33.30 3.45
CA ASP A 254 17.23 34.56 3.44
C ASP A 254 16.40 35.71 4.04
N SER A 255 16.98 36.91 4.11
CA SER A 255 16.31 38.11 4.61
C SER A 255 15.13 38.58 3.75
N LYS A 256 15.01 38.09 2.51
CA LYS A 256 13.89 38.37 1.60
C LYS A 256 12.80 37.29 1.69
N GLY A 257 13.00 36.29 2.54
CA GLY A 257 12.09 35.16 2.69
C GLY A 257 12.26 34.07 1.63
N ASN A 258 13.27 34.11 0.76
CA ASN A 258 13.53 33.03 -0.20
C ASN A 258 14.06 31.81 0.54
N ILE A 259 13.61 30.61 0.15
CA ILE A 259 14.11 29.37 0.74
C ILE A 259 15.55 29.15 0.28
N ILE A 260 16.49 29.06 1.24
CA ILE A 260 17.90 28.76 0.97
C ILE A 260 18.24 27.29 1.20
N SER A 261 17.53 26.65 2.14
CA SER A 261 17.66 25.21 2.39
C SER A 261 16.40 24.71 3.06
N THR A 262 16.06 23.45 2.84
CA THR A 262 14.96 22.77 3.51
C THR A 262 15.19 21.26 3.41
N LYS A 263 14.38 20.48 4.11
CA LYS A 263 14.40 19.02 4.05
C LYS A 263 13.00 18.50 3.73
N TYR A 264 12.95 17.41 2.97
CA TYR A 264 11.70 16.84 2.49
C TYR A 264 11.53 15.43 3.02
N GLY A 265 10.31 14.94 2.96
CA GLY A 265 10.02 13.56 3.26
C GLY A 265 8.55 13.24 3.01
N LYS A 266 8.16 12.05 3.42
CA LYS A 266 6.83 11.52 3.21
C LYS A 266 6.36 10.68 4.39
N ILE A 267 5.05 10.62 4.58
CA ILE A 267 4.39 9.75 5.56
C ILE A 267 3.48 8.82 4.77
N ARG A 268 3.76 7.52 4.85
CA ARG A 268 2.94 6.50 4.20
C ARG A 268 1.76 6.17 5.11
N GLY A 269 0.56 6.27 4.56
CA GLY A 269 -0.66 6.10 5.31
C GLY A 269 -1.01 7.31 6.17
N GLU A 270 -1.97 7.08 7.07
CA GLU A 270 -2.55 8.11 7.92
C GLU A 270 -1.71 8.39 9.18
N ILE A 271 -1.83 9.60 9.74
CA ILE A 271 -1.35 9.93 11.08
C ILE A 271 -2.49 9.67 12.06
N ILE A 272 -2.36 8.62 12.87
CA ILE A 272 -3.47 8.05 13.64
C ILE A 272 -3.29 8.35 15.13
N PRO A 273 -3.99 9.36 15.71
CA PRO A 273 -4.13 9.47 17.14
C PRO A 273 -5.12 8.42 17.67
N THR A 274 -4.87 7.87 18.84
CA THR A 274 -5.77 6.91 19.50
C THR A 274 -6.42 7.50 20.74
N THR A 275 -7.64 7.05 21.06
CA THR A 275 -8.32 7.41 22.31
C THR A 275 -7.56 6.94 23.55
N SER A 276 -6.57 6.04 23.41
CA SER A 276 -5.64 5.62 24.46
C SER A 276 -4.47 6.59 24.70
N GLY A 277 -4.35 7.65 23.90
CA GLY A 277 -3.29 8.65 24.04
C GLY A 277 -1.99 8.31 23.35
N LYS A 278 -2.08 7.58 22.24
CA LYS A 278 -0.92 7.23 21.39
C LYS A 278 -1.09 7.84 20.00
N ILE A 279 0.01 7.88 19.25
CA ILE A 279 0.02 8.28 17.84
C ILE A 279 0.81 7.24 17.03
N CYS A 280 0.35 6.97 15.81
CA CYS A 280 0.99 6.06 14.86
C CYS A 280 1.15 6.71 13.49
N PHE A 281 2.32 6.58 12.88
CA PHE A 281 2.60 6.93 11.49
C PHE A 281 3.91 6.29 10.99
N THR A 282 4.01 5.98 9.70
CA THR A 282 5.26 5.57 9.06
C THR A 282 5.85 6.72 8.25
N TYR A 283 7.06 7.17 8.56
CA TYR A 283 7.71 8.27 7.84
C TYR A 283 9.00 7.86 7.14
N TYR A 284 9.38 8.66 6.14
CA TYR A 284 10.65 8.61 5.44
C TYR A 284 11.14 10.05 5.36
N PHE A 285 12.22 10.33 6.07
CA PHE A 285 12.82 11.65 6.12
C PHE A 285 14.11 11.67 5.31
N ASN A 286 14.14 12.51 4.27
CA ASN A 286 15.31 12.72 3.44
C ASN A 286 16.20 13.85 4.01
N PRO A 287 17.37 13.52 4.57
CA PRO A 287 18.24 14.53 5.18
C PRO A 287 19.13 15.25 4.17
N ASP A 288 19.17 14.87 2.89
CA ASP A 288 20.09 15.47 1.91
C ASP A 288 19.65 16.86 1.44
N GLY A 289 18.35 17.19 1.56
CA GLY A 289 17.76 18.48 1.16
C GLY A 289 17.34 18.57 -0.30
N THR A 290 17.50 17.50 -1.08
CA THR A 290 16.85 17.34 -2.37
C THR A 290 15.34 17.09 -2.18
N ARG A 291 14.56 17.31 -3.24
CA ARG A 291 13.13 16.97 -3.25
C ARG A 291 12.89 15.48 -3.47
N ASN A 292 13.94 14.67 -3.58
CA ASN A 292 13.81 13.27 -3.93
C ASN A 292 13.01 12.49 -2.88
N LEU A 293 11.98 11.77 -3.33
CA LEU A 293 11.14 10.92 -2.50
C LEU A 293 11.41 9.42 -2.70
N GLU A 294 12.30 9.01 -3.60
CA GLU A 294 12.67 7.60 -3.74
C GLU A 294 13.58 7.15 -2.59
N PHE A 295 13.09 6.21 -1.78
CA PHE A 295 13.87 5.64 -0.67
C PHE A 295 14.67 4.42 -1.12
N ASP A 296 15.98 4.43 -0.88
CA ASP A 296 16.83 3.24 -1.02
C ASP A 296 16.59 2.29 0.15
N THR A 297 15.74 1.27 -0.07
CA THR A 297 15.34 0.29 0.96
C THR A 297 16.51 -0.53 1.51
N LYS A 298 17.68 -0.53 0.84
CA LYS A 298 18.90 -1.18 1.34
C LYS A 298 19.76 -0.25 2.21
N LYS A 299 19.43 1.05 2.26
CA LYS A 299 20.18 2.09 2.97
C LYS A 299 19.27 2.93 3.86
N ASN A 300 18.54 2.27 4.77
CA ASN A 300 17.97 2.96 5.91
C ASN A 300 19.09 3.57 6.77
N LEU A 301 18.97 4.85 7.10
CA LEU A 301 19.94 5.56 7.92
C LEU A 301 19.87 5.18 9.40
N PHE A 302 18.73 4.62 9.84
CA PHE A 302 18.64 4.00 11.16
C PHE A 302 19.34 2.65 11.21
N LYS A 303 19.93 2.35 12.36
CA LYS A 303 20.42 1.00 12.70
C LYS A 303 19.41 0.36 13.64
N PHE A 304 18.86 -0.77 13.22
CA PHE A 304 17.89 -1.52 14.00
C PHE A 304 18.58 -2.68 14.71
N SER A 305 18.27 -2.83 16.00
CA SER A 305 18.56 -4.05 16.74
C SER A 305 17.56 -5.14 16.33
N TYR A 306 17.80 -6.39 16.74
CA TYR A 306 16.83 -7.48 16.56
C TYR A 306 15.46 -7.10 17.17
N ASN A 307 15.46 -6.49 18.35
CA ASN A 307 14.24 -6.12 19.09
C ASN A 307 13.48 -4.95 18.45
N ASP A 308 14.13 -4.13 17.62
CA ASP A 308 13.49 -2.97 16.97
C ASP A 308 13.22 -3.23 15.49
N SER A 309 13.47 -4.44 14.99
CA SER A 309 13.44 -4.75 13.56
C SER A 309 12.06 -4.61 12.94
N GLU A 310 11.00 -4.70 13.75
CA GLU A 310 9.61 -4.45 13.35
C GLU A 310 9.34 -3.00 12.94
N HIS A 311 10.13 -2.04 13.46
CA HIS A 311 10.03 -0.63 13.08
C HIS A 311 10.77 -0.29 11.79
N ASN A 312 11.55 -1.23 11.25
CA ASN A 312 12.30 -1.01 10.02
C ASN A 312 11.38 -1.06 8.81
N VAL A 313 11.50 -0.05 7.96
CA VAL A 313 10.70 0.10 6.76
C VAL A 313 11.48 -0.42 5.55
N ASN A 314 10.98 -1.49 4.92
CA ASN A 314 11.66 -2.15 3.79
C ASN A 314 10.94 -1.95 2.44
N ARG A 315 10.12 -0.91 2.34
CA ARG A 315 9.28 -0.61 1.16
C ARG A 315 9.56 0.81 0.67
N PRO A 316 9.50 1.06 -0.65
CA PRO A 316 9.95 2.32 -1.24
C PRO A 316 8.97 3.48 -1.07
#